data_AF-A0A3B8I3S7-F1
#
_entry.id   AF-A0A3B8I3S7-F1
#
_cell.length_a   1.000
_cell.length_b   1.000
_cell.length_c   1.000
_cell.angle_alpha   90.00
_cell.angle_beta   90.00
_cell.angle_gamma   90.00
#
_symmetry.space_group_name_H-M   'P 1'
#
loop_
_entity.id
_entity.type
_entity.pdbx_description
1 polymer ?
#
loop_
_entity_poly.entity_id
_entity_poly.type
_entity_poly.pdbx_seq_one_letter_code
_entity_poly.pdbx_strand_id
1 'polypeptide(L)'
;PGQQTVWLERYTHFVPLHFSQEDLDRIHREDSLDAIKELIDQPILLYLVAKADLNLKAEEGKPFNRSLLYDQLFDTLIQRQYAEGEQLEKYKNLDNGQHLKMYLAFLAFKIYQSEHGYLRGQEINGFEETQEFQAELEGVNTEDALKDLMMSFYMKEVYAGDEDPQDKTHAVEFLHKSLYEYLAAWYIWQRFGELTDTRKSKRKETYAIDDGPAALELLYELFVPTGLSSELISYLQEIVKEDKSAEKAIVAGRTQKLFEDLVAEEFMPEQRVHESPASRLQQMAQVLHGYWTVWALLHPWEPQEEGEGEPRGDAPPPAVYPL
;
A
#
# COMPACT_ATOMS: atom_id res chain seq x y z
N PRO A 1 -19.73 29.76 -10.24
CA PRO A 1 -18.43 29.18 -9.83
C PRO A 1 -18.63 27.74 -9.36
N GLY A 2 -17.82 26.80 -9.87
CA GLY A 2 -17.83 25.42 -9.39
C GLY A 2 -17.38 25.33 -7.93
N GLN A 3 -17.77 24.26 -7.24
CA GLN A 3 -17.48 24.07 -5.81
C GLN A 3 -15.96 24.04 -5.53
N GLN A 4 -15.18 23.43 -6.43
CA GLN A 4 -13.71 23.36 -6.36
C GLN A 4 -13.03 24.72 -6.50
N THR A 5 -13.54 25.61 -7.36
CA THR A 5 -13.05 27.00 -7.47
C THR A 5 -13.21 27.73 -6.13
N VAL A 6 -14.36 27.56 -5.47
CA VAL A 6 -14.60 28.17 -4.16
C VAL A 6 -13.66 27.62 -3.09
N TRP A 7 -13.34 26.33 -3.13
CA TRP A 7 -12.36 25.73 -2.23
C TRP A 7 -10.95 26.27 -2.48
N LEU A 8 -10.51 26.32 -3.73
CA LEU A 8 -9.19 26.82 -4.10
C LEU A 8 -9.00 28.30 -3.70
N GLU A 9 -10.01 29.13 -3.94
CA GLU A 9 -10.04 30.52 -3.48
C GLU A 9 -9.89 30.61 -1.95
N ARG A 10 -10.54 29.72 -1.19
CA ARG A 10 -10.37 29.70 0.26
C ARG A 10 -8.97 29.28 0.66
N TYR A 11 -8.39 28.26 0.02
CA TYR A 11 -7.07 27.76 0.39
C TYR A 11 -5.96 28.78 0.17
N THR A 12 -6.03 29.57 -0.91
CA THR A 12 -5.06 30.65 -1.20
C THR A 12 -5.04 31.75 -0.14
N HIS A 13 -6.10 31.89 0.68
CA HIS A 13 -6.11 32.82 1.82
C HIS A 13 -5.31 32.30 3.03
N PHE A 14 -5.11 30.98 3.15
CA PHE A 14 -4.46 30.37 4.30
C PHE A 14 -3.01 29.96 4.02
N VAL A 15 -2.72 29.56 2.77
CA VAL A 15 -1.39 29.07 2.37
C VAL A 15 -1.10 29.56 0.94
N PRO A 16 0.13 30.02 0.63
CA PRO A 16 0.51 30.27 -0.76
C PRO A 16 0.49 28.96 -1.55
N LEU A 17 -0.28 28.93 -2.64
CA LEU A 17 -0.40 27.78 -3.52
C LEU A 17 0.14 28.13 -4.91
N HIS A 18 0.88 27.20 -5.52
CA HIS A 18 1.29 27.28 -6.92
C HIS A 18 0.19 26.80 -7.88
N PHE A 19 -0.77 26.04 -7.35
CA PHE A 19 -1.91 25.50 -8.08
C PHE A 19 -2.97 26.58 -8.37
N SER A 20 -3.35 26.71 -9.64
CA SER A 20 -4.20 27.79 -10.15
C SER A 20 -5.56 27.29 -10.66
N GLN A 21 -6.46 28.24 -10.97
CA GLN A 21 -7.71 27.90 -11.66
C GLN A 21 -7.45 27.29 -13.05
N GLU A 22 -6.34 27.65 -13.71
CA GLU A 22 -5.95 27.06 -15.00
C GLU A 22 -5.59 25.57 -14.86
N ASP A 23 -5.01 25.16 -13.72
CA ASP A 23 -4.75 23.75 -13.42
C ASP A 23 -6.04 22.96 -13.17
N LEU A 24 -7.02 23.55 -12.47
CA LEU A 24 -8.36 22.95 -12.33
C LEU A 24 -9.03 22.75 -13.69
N ASP A 25 -9.01 23.78 -14.53
CA ASP A 25 -9.62 23.73 -15.86
C ASP A 25 -8.90 22.71 -16.76
N ARG A 26 -7.58 22.55 -16.59
CA ARG A 26 -6.79 21.52 -17.27
C ARG A 26 -7.21 20.12 -16.85
N ILE A 27 -7.29 19.86 -15.55
CA ILE A 27 -7.73 18.56 -15.01
C ILE A 27 -9.09 18.18 -15.56
N HIS A 28 -10.06 19.09 -15.59
CA HIS A 28 -11.41 18.81 -16.11
C HIS A 28 -11.46 18.50 -17.61
N ARG A 29 -10.55 19.08 -18.39
CA ARG A 29 -10.52 18.96 -19.85
C ARG A 29 -9.75 17.73 -20.35
N GLU A 30 -8.73 17.29 -19.64
CA GLU A 30 -7.84 16.21 -20.07
C GLU A 30 -8.30 14.85 -19.52
N ASP A 31 -8.69 13.94 -20.41
CA ASP A 31 -9.11 12.57 -20.04
C ASP A 31 -7.96 11.78 -19.38
N SER A 32 -6.71 12.09 -19.71
CA SER A 32 -5.52 11.51 -19.06
C SER A 32 -5.43 11.82 -17.56
N LEU A 33 -6.18 12.81 -17.08
CA LEU A 33 -6.24 13.25 -15.69
C LEU A 33 -7.57 12.85 -15.00
N ASP A 34 -8.38 11.97 -15.59
CA ASP A 34 -9.65 11.50 -14.99
C ASP A 34 -9.46 10.97 -13.57
N ALA A 35 -8.36 10.24 -13.35
CA ALA A 35 -7.94 9.75 -12.04
C ALA A 35 -7.76 10.87 -10.98
N ILE A 36 -7.39 12.08 -11.39
CA ILE A 36 -7.25 13.24 -10.51
C ILE A 36 -8.60 13.93 -10.30
N LYS A 37 -9.52 13.89 -11.29
CA LYS A 37 -10.87 14.47 -11.16
C LYS A 37 -11.59 13.92 -9.94
N GLU A 38 -11.55 12.60 -9.75
CA GLU A 38 -12.12 11.93 -8.57
C GLU A 38 -11.51 12.41 -7.25
N LEU A 39 -10.22 12.77 -7.26
CA LEU A 39 -9.51 13.25 -6.08
C LEU A 39 -9.88 14.69 -5.77
N ILE A 40 -9.82 15.57 -6.76
CA ILE A 40 -10.11 17.00 -6.54
C ILE A 40 -11.59 17.28 -6.24
N ASP A 41 -12.49 16.32 -6.47
CA ASP A 41 -13.89 16.38 -6.05
C ASP A 41 -14.05 16.38 -4.51
N GLN A 42 -12.99 16.03 -3.77
CA GLN A 42 -12.96 16.15 -2.32
C GLN A 42 -12.15 17.36 -1.89
N PRO A 43 -12.69 18.22 -1.00
CA PRO A 43 -12.02 19.46 -0.63
C PRO A 43 -10.62 19.21 -0.07
N ILE A 44 -10.45 18.17 0.75
CA ILE A 44 -9.15 17.89 1.36
C ILE A 44 -8.14 17.38 0.34
N LEU A 45 -8.53 16.47 -0.55
CA LEU A 45 -7.65 15.96 -1.59
C LEU A 45 -7.29 17.06 -2.60
N LEU A 46 -8.22 17.97 -2.93
CA LEU A 46 -7.91 19.18 -3.70
C LEU A 46 -6.87 20.05 -2.99
N TYR A 47 -7.05 20.33 -1.69
CA TYR A 47 -6.07 21.09 -0.92
C TYR A 47 -4.69 20.42 -0.98
N LEU A 48 -4.66 19.10 -0.84
CA LEU A 48 -3.43 18.30 -0.86
C LEU A 48 -2.74 18.31 -2.22
N VAL A 49 -3.48 18.08 -3.31
CA VAL A 49 -3.01 18.22 -4.70
C VAL A 49 -2.45 19.62 -4.94
N ALA A 50 -3.19 20.64 -4.51
CA ALA A 50 -2.80 22.03 -4.70
C ALA A 50 -1.53 22.42 -3.90
N LYS A 51 -1.35 21.83 -2.72
CA LYS A 51 -0.28 22.17 -1.78
C LYS A 51 1.00 21.35 -1.98
N ALA A 52 0.90 20.17 -2.58
CA ALA A 52 2.07 19.34 -2.85
C ALA A 52 2.84 19.80 -4.11
N ASP A 53 2.37 20.86 -4.80
CA ASP A 53 2.98 21.41 -6.02
C ASP A 53 3.31 20.31 -7.04
N LEU A 54 2.38 19.35 -7.14
CA LEU A 54 2.61 18.13 -7.88
C LEU A 54 2.63 18.47 -9.35
N ASN A 55 3.72 18.10 -10.00
CA ASN A 55 3.86 18.24 -11.43
C ASN A 55 2.87 17.27 -12.10
N LEU A 56 1.64 17.73 -12.31
CA LEU A 56 0.54 17.00 -12.95
C LEU A 56 0.78 16.77 -14.46
N LYS A 57 2.03 16.59 -14.87
CA LYS A 57 2.40 16.21 -16.22
C LYS A 57 2.15 14.72 -16.36
N ALA A 58 0.96 14.35 -16.83
CA ALA A 58 0.83 13.09 -17.53
C ALA A 58 1.80 13.13 -18.72
N GLU A 59 2.69 12.15 -18.85
CA GLU A 59 3.46 12.00 -20.08
C GLU A 59 2.46 11.78 -21.23
N GLU A 60 2.67 12.43 -22.38
CA GLU A 60 1.78 12.27 -23.54
C GLU A 60 1.56 10.78 -23.85
N GLY A 61 0.29 10.35 -23.83
CA GLY A 61 -0.09 8.97 -24.12
C GLY A 61 -0.03 7.99 -22.94
N LYS A 62 0.25 8.43 -21.70
CA LYS A 62 0.18 7.58 -20.50
C LYS A 62 -0.89 8.07 -19.52
N PRO A 63 -1.68 7.15 -18.92
CA PRO A 63 -2.60 7.51 -17.84
C PRO A 63 -1.81 8.02 -16.63
N PHE A 64 -2.40 8.97 -15.90
CA PHE A 64 -1.82 9.51 -14.68
C PHE A 64 -1.66 8.42 -13.60
N ASN A 65 -0.51 8.41 -12.93
CA ASN A 65 -0.19 7.46 -11.86
C ASN A 65 -0.67 8.02 -10.50
N ARG A 66 -1.76 7.47 -9.95
CA ARG A 66 -2.35 7.92 -8.68
C ARG A 66 -1.44 7.62 -7.49
N SER A 67 -0.76 6.48 -7.53
CA SER A 67 0.17 6.06 -6.49
C SER A 67 1.31 7.04 -6.30
N LEU A 68 1.83 7.63 -7.38
CA LEU A 68 2.87 8.66 -7.28
C LEU A 68 2.37 9.92 -6.57
N LEU A 69 1.12 10.34 -6.85
CA LEU A 69 0.49 11.48 -6.18
C LEU A 69 0.35 11.23 -4.68
N TYR A 70 -0.13 10.04 -4.30
CA TYR A 70 -0.26 9.67 -2.90
C TYR A 70 1.10 9.52 -2.21
N ASP A 71 2.08 8.94 -2.88
CA ASP A 71 3.45 8.81 -2.38
C ASP A 71 4.03 10.18 -2.00
N GLN A 72 3.96 11.13 -2.94
CA GLN A 72 4.42 12.50 -2.75
C GLN A 72 3.61 13.24 -1.69
N LEU A 73 2.30 12.96 -1.59
CA LEU A 73 1.44 13.48 -0.55
C LEU A 73 1.90 13.00 0.84
N PHE A 74 2.05 11.69 1.04
CA PHE A 74 2.49 11.12 2.31
C PHE A 74 3.88 11.64 2.66
N ASP A 75 4.82 11.65 1.72
CA ASP A 75 6.16 12.20 1.92
C ASP A 75 6.12 13.67 2.32
N THR A 76 5.29 14.48 1.68
CA THR A 76 5.13 15.90 2.02
C THR A 76 4.52 16.09 3.40
N LEU A 77 3.52 15.30 3.78
CA LEU A 77 2.89 15.37 5.10
C LEU A 77 3.88 14.96 6.20
N ILE A 78 4.61 13.86 5.98
CA ILE A 78 5.69 13.39 6.85
C ILE A 78 6.74 14.49 6.96
N GLN A 79 7.32 14.95 5.85
CA GLN A 79 8.36 15.99 5.85
C GLN A 79 7.92 17.27 6.55
N ARG A 80 6.66 17.71 6.39
CA ARG A 80 6.14 18.89 7.12
C ARG A 80 6.09 18.69 8.62
N GLN A 81 5.73 17.49 9.10
CA GLN A 81 5.83 17.18 10.53
C GLN A 81 7.27 17.27 11.04
N TYR A 82 8.27 17.11 10.17
CA TYR A 82 9.69 17.26 10.50
C TYR A 82 10.26 18.68 10.21
N ALA A 83 9.62 19.51 9.38
CA ALA A 83 10.22 20.70 8.78
C ALA A 83 9.79 22.07 9.37
N GLU A 84 8.73 22.16 10.17
CA GLU A 84 8.35 23.44 10.80
C GLU A 84 8.72 23.49 12.29
N GLY A 85 9.18 24.67 12.71
CA GLY A 85 9.94 24.94 13.94
C GLY A 85 9.31 24.43 15.24
N GLU A 86 10.23 24.12 16.17
CA GLU A 86 10.06 23.18 17.29
C GLU A 86 9.87 21.77 16.75
N GLN A 87 10.97 21.02 16.67
CA GLN A 87 10.87 19.57 16.76
C GLN A 87 9.82 19.27 17.82
N LEU A 88 8.83 18.47 17.47
CA LEU A 88 8.28 17.56 18.42
C LEU A 88 9.50 16.72 18.86
N GLU A 89 10.24 17.20 19.88
CA GLU A 89 11.47 16.60 20.46
C GLU A 89 11.32 15.07 20.60
N LYS A 90 10.07 14.65 20.78
CA LYS A 90 9.53 13.30 20.74
C LYS A 90 9.86 12.42 19.52
N TYR A 91 10.20 12.96 18.34
CA TYR A 91 10.42 12.17 17.11
C TYR A 91 11.86 12.21 16.58
N LYS A 92 12.81 12.81 17.31
CA LYS A 92 14.19 13.00 16.81
C LYS A 92 14.95 11.71 16.51
N ASN A 93 14.55 10.61 17.15
CA ASN A 93 15.22 9.31 17.03
C ASN A 93 14.57 8.38 16.02
N LEU A 94 13.41 8.75 15.45
CA LEU A 94 12.85 8.02 14.32
C LEU A 94 13.71 8.34 13.10
N ASP A 95 14.41 7.34 12.60
CA ASP A 95 15.29 7.49 11.45
C ASP A 95 14.45 7.90 10.23
N ASN A 96 14.58 9.16 9.83
CA ASN A 96 14.19 9.71 8.52
C ASN A 96 12.75 9.46 8.04
N GLY A 97 11.69 9.58 8.87
CA GLY A 97 10.30 9.59 8.39
C GLY A 97 9.77 8.30 7.71
N GLN A 98 10.64 7.39 7.31
CA GLN A 98 10.36 6.08 6.71
C GLN A 98 9.73 5.15 7.73
N HIS A 99 10.22 5.13 8.98
CA HIS A 99 9.61 4.36 10.07
C HIS A 99 8.16 4.82 10.32
N LEU A 100 7.93 6.13 10.23
CA LEU A 100 6.60 6.69 10.37
C LEU A 100 5.67 6.27 9.23
N LYS A 101 6.16 6.33 7.99
CA LYS A 101 5.43 5.86 6.81
C LYS A 101 5.10 4.38 6.92
N MET A 102 6.07 3.57 7.37
CA MET A 102 5.89 2.14 7.58
C MET A 102 4.79 1.85 8.59
N TYR A 103 4.83 2.52 9.74
CA TYR A 103 3.82 2.33 10.77
C TYR A 103 2.42 2.82 10.34
N LEU A 104 2.33 3.93 9.62
CA LEU A 104 1.08 4.38 9.01
C LEU A 104 0.54 3.39 7.99
N ALA A 105 1.43 2.81 7.18
CA ALA A 105 1.07 1.82 6.17
C ALA A 105 0.60 0.51 6.81
N PHE A 106 1.23 0.11 7.91
CA PHE A 106 0.78 -0.99 8.76
C PHE A 106 -0.64 -0.74 9.28
N LEU A 107 -0.92 0.43 9.88
CA LEU A 107 -2.27 0.76 10.36
C LEU A 107 -3.30 0.78 9.22
N ALA A 108 -2.94 1.35 8.06
CA ALA A 108 -3.79 1.34 6.87
C ALA A 108 -4.09 -0.08 6.39
N PHE A 109 -3.10 -0.97 6.43
CA PHE A 109 -3.24 -2.37 6.11
C PHE A 109 -4.14 -3.11 7.09
N LYS A 110 -4.01 -2.86 8.40
CA LYS A 110 -4.92 -3.44 9.42
C LYS A 110 -6.35 -2.88 9.31
N ILE A 111 -6.53 -1.61 8.95
CA ILE A 111 -7.84 -1.03 8.61
C ILE A 111 -8.44 -1.72 7.38
N TYR A 112 -7.63 -1.99 6.36
CA TYR A 112 -8.07 -2.73 5.17
C TYR A 112 -8.50 -4.17 5.50
N GLN A 113 -7.80 -4.83 6.43
CA GLN A 113 -8.16 -6.16 6.91
C GLN A 113 -9.35 -6.18 7.88
N SER A 114 -9.77 -5.03 8.40
CA SER A 114 -10.91 -4.90 9.31
C SER A 114 -12.22 -4.95 8.55
N GLU A 115 -13.20 -5.71 9.07
CA GLU A 115 -14.55 -5.78 8.50
C GLU A 115 -15.29 -4.44 8.53
N HIS A 116 -14.86 -3.50 9.37
CA HIS A 116 -15.56 -2.25 9.61
C HIS A 116 -14.85 -1.02 9.02
N GLY A 117 -13.67 -1.17 8.43
CA GLY A 117 -12.91 -0.06 7.84
C GLY A 117 -12.37 0.95 8.88
N TYR A 118 -12.26 0.54 10.14
CA TYR A 118 -11.64 1.28 11.22
C TYR A 118 -10.94 0.32 12.20
N LEU A 119 -10.07 0.85 13.05
CA LEU A 119 -9.46 0.13 14.18
C LEU A 119 -9.81 0.81 15.50
N ARG A 120 -10.17 0.04 16.52
CA ARG A 120 -10.35 0.54 17.89
C ARG A 120 -9.00 0.76 18.55
N GLY A 121 -8.91 1.73 19.46
CA GLY A 121 -7.67 2.02 20.18
C GLY A 121 -7.08 0.81 20.93
N GLN A 122 -7.91 -0.11 21.44
CA GLN A 122 -7.44 -1.35 22.06
C GLN A 122 -6.80 -2.31 21.05
N GLU A 123 -7.34 -2.39 19.82
CA GLU A 123 -6.76 -3.21 18.75
C GLU A 123 -5.38 -2.64 18.37
N ILE A 124 -5.30 -1.32 18.18
CA ILE A 124 -4.04 -0.64 17.85
C ILE A 124 -2.98 -0.93 18.92
N ASN A 125 -3.30 -0.71 20.19
CA ASN A 125 -2.35 -0.96 21.28
C ASN A 125 -1.97 -2.44 21.46
N GLY A 126 -2.76 -3.36 20.90
CA GLY A 126 -2.52 -4.80 20.94
C GLY A 126 -1.49 -5.30 19.93
N PHE A 127 -1.18 -4.51 18.89
CA PHE A 127 -0.23 -4.92 17.85
C PHE A 127 1.23 -4.86 18.32
N GLU A 128 2.04 -5.82 17.87
CA GLU A 128 3.48 -5.86 18.16
C GLU A 128 4.20 -4.69 17.48
N GLU A 129 3.84 -4.40 16.23
CA GLU A 129 4.37 -3.28 15.44
C GLU A 129 4.05 -1.93 16.11
N THR A 130 2.90 -1.83 16.78
CA THR A 130 2.58 -0.67 17.60
C THR A 130 3.54 -0.58 18.78
N GLN A 131 3.76 -1.67 19.52
CA GLN A 131 4.68 -1.72 20.67
C GLN A 131 6.13 -1.38 20.26
N GLU A 132 6.61 -1.93 19.14
CA GLU A 132 7.92 -1.62 18.56
C GLU A 132 8.02 -0.13 18.21
N PHE A 133 7.03 0.41 17.51
CA PHE A 133 6.96 1.84 17.20
C PHE A 133 6.97 2.70 18.48
N GLN A 134 6.30 2.28 19.57
CA GLN A 134 6.35 3.02 20.84
C GLN A 134 7.74 2.96 21.48
N ALA A 135 8.44 1.84 21.38
CA ALA A 135 9.78 1.69 21.94
C ALA A 135 10.80 2.63 21.27
N GLU A 136 10.57 3.00 20.01
CA GLU A 136 11.38 3.98 19.29
C GLU A 136 11.08 5.44 19.68
N LEU A 137 9.96 5.70 20.37
CA LEU A 137 9.56 7.03 20.86
C LEU A 137 10.12 7.27 22.28
N GLU A 138 11.31 7.87 22.41
CA GLU A 138 11.95 8.15 23.71
C GLU A 138 11.13 9.15 24.57
N GLY A 139 10.40 8.64 25.58
CA GLY A 139 9.82 9.45 26.67
C GLY A 139 8.55 10.23 26.31
N VAL A 140 7.92 9.86 25.21
CA VAL A 140 6.72 10.49 24.66
C VAL A 140 5.49 9.75 25.16
N ASN A 141 4.43 10.47 25.52
CA ASN A 141 3.14 9.82 25.69
C ASN A 141 2.69 9.28 24.32
N THR A 142 2.71 7.95 24.17
CA THR A 142 2.39 7.29 22.90
C THR A 142 1.02 7.64 22.37
N GLU A 143 0.04 7.81 23.26
CA GLU A 143 -1.32 8.14 22.86
C GLU A 143 -1.38 9.53 22.20
N ASP A 144 -0.62 10.50 22.72
CA ASP A 144 -0.54 11.84 22.16
C ASP A 144 0.27 11.85 20.85
N ALA A 145 1.31 11.03 20.75
CA ALA A 145 2.10 10.88 19.53
C ALA A 145 1.29 10.24 18.39
N LEU A 146 0.50 9.21 18.71
CA LEU A 146 -0.38 8.53 17.79
C LEU A 146 -1.55 9.45 17.39
N LYS A 147 -2.14 10.21 18.33
CA LYS A 147 -3.17 11.19 18.02
C LYS A 147 -2.68 12.30 17.10
N ASP A 148 -1.51 12.87 17.37
CA ASP A 148 -0.92 13.89 16.49
C ASP A 148 -0.62 13.33 15.10
N LEU A 149 -0.16 12.09 15.05
CA LEU A 149 0.06 11.37 13.80
C LEU A 149 -1.25 11.16 13.03
N MET A 150 -2.24 10.58 13.69
CA MET A 150 -3.58 10.36 13.16
C MET A 150 -4.22 11.66 12.65
N MET A 151 -4.21 12.73 13.45
CA MET A 151 -4.74 14.04 13.05
C MET A 151 -4.04 14.60 11.81
N SER A 152 -2.73 14.38 11.69
CA SER A 152 -1.93 14.89 10.56
C SER A 152 -2.11 14.09 9.27
N PHE A 153 -2.39 12.79 9.37
CA PHE A 153 -2.72 11.92 8.24
C PHE A 153 -4.22 11.80 8.01
N TYR A 154 -4.98 12.74 8.57
CA TYR A 154 -6.41 12.83 8.34
C TYR A 154 -7.12 11.53 8.72
N MET A 155 -6.73 10.96 9.86
CA MET A 155 -7.53 9.96 10.54
C MET A 155 -8.41 10.66 11.57
N LYS A 156 -9.68 10.30 11.64
CA LYS A 156 -10.59 10.84 12.66
C LYS A 156 -10.87 9.81 13.74
N GLU A 157 -11.06 10.31 14.95
CA GLU A 157 -11.63 9.52 16.03
C GLU A 157 -13.14 9.39 15.83
N VAL A 158 -13.65 8.16 15.86
CA VAL A 158 -15.08 7.88 15.89
C VAL A 158 -15.43 7.32 17.27
N TYR A 159 -16.44 7.91 17.90
CA TYR A 159 -17.03 7.36 19.11
C TYR A 159 -18.01 6.26 18.68
N ALA A 160 -17.73 5.02 19.06
CA ALA A 160 -18.73 3.96 18.98
C ALA A 160 -19.95 4.41 19.81
N GLY A 161 -21.16 4.29 19.24
CA GLY A 161 -22.40 4.79 19.85
C GLY A 161 -22.69 4.22 21.24
N ASP A 162 -23.62 4.88 21.94
CA ASP A 162 -24.02 4.76 23.36
C ASP A 162 -24.41 3.36 23.92
N GLU A 163 -24.12 2.25 23.25
CA GLU A 163 -24.60 0.92 23.67
C GLU A 163 -23.66 0.14 24.61
N ASP A 164 -22.40 0.56 24.78
CA ASP A 164 -21.51 -0.09 25.75
C ASP A 164 -20.64 0.92 26.56
N PRO A 165 -20.90 1.11 27.86
CA PRO A 165 -20.14 2.03 28.72
C PRO A 165 -18.65 1.65 28.90
N GLN A 166 -18.25 0.43 28.52
CA GLN A 166 -16.83 0.00 28.51
C GLN A 166 -16.12 0.24 27.16
N ASP A 167 -16.88 0.52 26.10
CA ASP A 167 -16.40 0.65 24.71
C ASP A 167 -16.29 2.13 24.29
N LYS A 168 -15.93 3.01 25.24
CA LYS A 168 -15.49 4.40 24.97
C LYS A 168 -14.12 4.46 24.27
N THR A 169 -13.74 3.42 23.55
CA THR A 169 -12.46 3.37 22.85
C THR A 169 -12.60 4.18 21.57
N HIS A 170 -11.79 5.22 21.45
CA HIS A 170 -11.61 5.97 20.22
C HIS A 170 -11.32 4.99 19.07
N ALA A 171 -12.12 5.03 18.00
CA ALA A 171 -11.86 4.27 16.77
C ALA A 171 -11.18 5.17 15.74
N VAL A 172 -10.26 4.62 14.97
CA VAL A 172 -9.41 5.31 14.01
C VAL A 172 -9.81 4.90 12.61
N GLU A 173 -10.26 5.85 11.80
CA GLU A 173 -10.51 5.65 10.37
C GLU A 173 -9.78 6.71 9.54
N PHE A 174 -9.33 6.35 8.35
CA PHE A 174 -8.83 7.31 7.37
C PHE A 174 -9.99 8.13 6.78
N LEU A 175 -9.76 9.42 6.54
CA LEU A 175 -10.75 10.31 5.93
C LEU A 175 -11.18 9.87 4.53
N HIS A 176 -10.34 9.12 3.81
CA HIS A 176 -10.70 8.62 2.49
C HIS A 176 -10.19 7.20 2.24
N LYS A 177 -11.04 6.41 1.58
CA LYS A 177 -10.77 5.00 1.26
C LYS A 177 -9.52 4.80 0.42
N SER A 178 -9.35 5.62 -0.61
CA SER A 178 -8.21 5.50 -1.51
C SER A 178 -6.85 5.72 -0.83
N LEU A 179 -6.80 6.52 0.26
CA LEU A 179 -5.56 6.80 0.97
C LEU A 179 -5.06 5.57 1.73
N TYR A 180 -5.95 4.89 2.46
CA TYR A 180 -5.57 3.68 3.17
C TYR A 180 -5.38 2.49 2.23
N GLU A 181 -6.13 2.39 1.13
CA GLU A 181 -5.91 1.34 0.13
C GLU A 181 -4.56 1.50 -0.57
N TYR A 182 -4.15 2.73 -0.88
CA TYR A 182 -2.80 3.00 -1.39
C TYR A 182 -1.73 2.61 -0.36
N LEU A 183 -1.87 3.04 0.90
CA LEU A 183 -0.90 2.71 1.94
C LEU A 183 -0.85 1.20 2.24
N ALA A 184 -1.98 0.50 2.18
CA ALA A 184 -2.05 -0.94 2.30
C ALA A 184 -1.32 -1.65 1.15
N ALA A 185 -1.50 -1.17 -0.09
CA ALA A 185 -0.75 -1.69 -1.25
C ALA A 185 0.76 -1.43 -1.10
N TRP A 186 1.14 -0.24 -0.63
CA TRP A 186 2.53 0.10 -0.34
C TRP A 186 3.12 -0.80 0.75
N TYR A 187 2.38 -1.04 1.84
CA TYR A 187 2.78 -1.96 2.92
C TYR A 187 3.04 -3.37 2.39
N ILE A 188 2.11 -3.93 1.59
CA ILE A 188 2.30 -5.24 0.97
C ILE A 188 3.59 -5.26 0.14
N TRP A 189 3.87 -4.23 -0.66
CA TRP A 189 5.11 -4.18 -1.42
C TRP A 189 6.36 -4.14 -0.54
N GLN A 190 6.35 -3.36 0.54
CA GLN A 190 7.46 -3.33 1.50
C GLN A 190 7.67 -4.68 2.20
N ARG A 191 6.59 -5.37 2.55
CA ARG A 191 6.64 -6.72 3.16
C ARG A 191 7.25 -7.75 2.21
N PHE A 192 7.04 -7.63 0.89
CA PHE A 192 7.78 -8.43 -0.10
C PHE A 192 9.27 -8.07 -0.18
N GLY A 193 9.64 -6.84 0.18
CA GLY A 193 11.03 -6.39 0.33
C GLY A 193 11.83 -7.20 1.36
N GLU A 194 11.17 -7.76 2.39
CA GLU A 194 11.82 -8.59 3.42
C GLU A 194 12.39 -9.91 2.87
N LEU A 195 11.95 -10.32 1.67
CA LEU A 195 12.58 -11.42 0.94
C LEU A 195 14.05 -11.13 0.56
N THR A 196 14.45 -9.85 0.60
CA THR A 196 15.82 -9.40 0.35
C THR A 196 16.67 -9.36 1.63
N ASP A 197 16.04 -9.41 2.81
CA ASP A 197 16.75 -9.31 4.08
C ASP A 197 17.68 -10.49 4.30
N THR A 198 18.87 -10.19 4.82
CA THR A 198 19.90 -11.20 5.10
C THR A 198 20.31 -11.21 6.56
N ARG A 199 20.49 -12.41 7.09
CA ARG A 199 21.05 -12.67 8.41
C ARG A 199 22.52 -13.03 8.27
N LYS A 200 23.39 -12.26 8.92
CA LYS A 200 24.83 -12.55 8.99
C LYS A 200 25.10 -13.49 10.16
N SER A 201 25.59 -14.69 9.85
CA SER A 201 26.24 -15.55 10.85
C SER A 201 27.76 -15.43 10.75
N LYS A 202 28.49 -15.91 11.78
CA LYS A 202 29.97 -15.95 11.79
C LYS A 202 30.60 -16.67 10.59
N ARG A 203 29.83 -17.44 9.80
CA ARG A 203 30.34 -18.29 8.71
C ARG A 203 29.68 -18.06 7.34
N LYS A 204 28.49 -17.44 7.29
CA LYS A 204 27.73 -17.23 6.05
C LYS A 204 26.64 -16.17 6.24
N GLU A 205 26.37 -15.43 5.17
CA GLU A 205 25.19 -14.56 5.00
C GLU A 205 24.11 -15.37 4.26
N THR A 206 22.93 -15.46 4.84
CA THR A 206 21.77 -16.17 4.28
C THR A 206 20.54 -15.29 4.36
N TYR A 207 19.57 -15.50 3.47
CA TYR A 207 18.30 -14.76 3.53
C TYR A 207 17.55 -15.07 4.83
N ALA A 208 16.82 -14.09 5.35
CA ALA A 208 15.98 -14.24 6.54
C ALA A 208 14.79 -15.20 6.26
N ILE A 209 14.20 -15.08 5.07
CA ILE A 209 13.16 -15.95 4.53
C ILE A 209 13.81 -16.73 3.37
N ASP A 210 14.15 -18.01 3.57
CA ASP A 210 14.86 -18.83 2.55
C ASP A 210 14.20 -20.17 2.19
N ASP A 211 13.03 -20.45 2.75
CA ASP A 211 12.24 -21.65 2.48
C ASP A 211 10.74 -21.35 2.38
N GLY A 212 9.99 -22.34 1.88
CA GLY A 212 8.53 -22.29 1.75
C GLY A 212 7.80 -21.97 3.06
N PRO A 213 8.08 -22.65 4.19
CA PRO A 213 7.40 -22.38 5.46
C PRO A 213 7.53 -20.92 5.94
N ALA A 214 8.75 -20.35 5.93
CA ALA A 214 8.94 -18.95 6.34
C ALA A 214 8.25 -17.98 5.37
N ALA A 215 8.25 -18.29 4.06
CA ALA A 215 7.53 -17.49 3.08
C ALA A 215 6.00 -17.58 3.29
N LEU A 216 5.48 -18.75 3.69
CA LEU A 216 4.07 -18.92 3.98
C LEU A 216 3.62 -18.13 5.20
N GLU A 217 4.43 -18.01 6.25
CA GLU A 217 4.12 -17.15 7.40
C GLU A 217 3.86 -15.71 6.96
N LEU A 218 4.76 -15.14 6.16
CA LEU A 218 4.60 -13.81 5.57
C LEU A 218 3.33 -13.71 4.72
N LEU A 219 3.12 -14.64 3.78
CA LEU A 219 1.98 -14.58 2.86
C LEU A 219 0.64 -14.79 3.59
N TYR A 220 0.62 -15.59 4.65
CA TYR A 220 -0.58 -15.81 5.46
C TYR A 220 -0.99 -14.56 6.21
N GLU A 221 -0.04 -13.86 6.83
CA GLU A 221 -0.29 -12.58 7.48
C GLU A 221 -0.86 -11.55 6.49
N LEU A 222 -0.34 -11.55 5.26
CA LEU A 222 -0.74 -10.60 4.22
C LEU A 222 -2.13 -10.88 3.64
N PHE A 223 -2.47 -12.13 3.35
CA PHE A 223 -3.60 -12.43 2.45
C PHE A 223 -4.75 -13.23 3.07
N VAL A 224 -4.54 -13.93 4.19
CA VAL A 224 -5.61 -14.70 4.82
C VAL A 224 -6.70 -13.82 5.47
N PRO A 225 -6.38 -12.72 6.17
CA PRO A 225 -7.43 -11.93 6.82
C PRO A 225 -8.37 -11.28 5.81
N THR A 226 -7.85 -10.79 4.68
CA THR A 226 -8.66 -10.17 3.61
C THR A 226 -7.94 -10.32 2.27
N GLY A 227 -8.66 -10.85 1.27
CA GLY A 227 -8.12 -11.01 -0.08
C GLY A 227 -8.10 -9.67 -0.84
N LEU A 228 -7.19 -9.55 -1.81
CA LEU A 228 -6.94 -8.29 -2.53
C LEU A 228 -8.15 -7.78 -3.32
N SER A 229 -8.47 -6.49 -3.14
CA SER A 229 -9.48 -5.78 -3.94
C SER A 229 -8.88 -5.32 -5.28
N SER A 230 -9.73 -5.02 -6.26
CA SER A 230 -9.28 -4.48 -7.56
C SER A 230 -8.52 -3.16 -7.42
N GLU A 231 -8.95 -2.28 -6.50
CA GLU A 231 -8.27 -1.00 -6.24
C GLU A 231 -6.89 -1.21 -5.62
N LEU A 232 -6.77 -2.11 -4.64
CA LEU A 232 -5.48 -2.41 -4.01
C LEU A 232 -4.52 -3.06 -5.02
N ILE A 233 -5.02 -3.96 -5.87
CA ILE A 233 -4.24 -4.49 -6.99
C ILE A 233 -3.76 -3.34 -7.87
N SER A 234 -4.65 -2.45 -8.32
CA SER A 234 -4.29 -1.30 -9.17
C SER A 234 -3.17 -0.45 -8.55
N TYR A 235 -3.25 -0.11 -7.26
CA TYR A 235 -2.18 0.62 -6.58
C TYR A 235 -0.88 -0.19 -6.51
N LEU A 236 -0.96 -1.48 -6.23
CA LEU A 236 0.22 -2.35 -6.21
C LEU A 236 0.90 -2.43 -7.59
N GLN A 237 0.13 -2.46 -8.69
CA GLN A 237 0.69 -2.40 -10.04
C GLN A 237 1.44 -1.10 -10.30
N GLU A 238 0.84 0.03 -9.93
CA GLU A 238 1.45 1.36 -10.08
C GLU A 238 2.74 1.48 -9.24
N ILE A 239 2.72 1.03 -7.98
CA ILE A 239 3.87 1.05 -7.07
C ILE A 239 5.01 0.19 -7.61
N VAL A 240 4.74 -1.09 -7.93
CA VAL A 240 5.77 -2.02 -8.43
C VAL A 240 6.34 -1.52 -9.76
N LYS A 241 5.52 -0.95 -10.65
CA LYS A 241 5.98 -0.43 -11.94
C LYS A 241 6.94 0.76 -11.79
N GLU A 242 6.68 1.67 -10.87
CA GLU A 242 7.53 2.83 -10.63
C GLU A 242 8.79 2.51 -9.81
N ASP A 243 8.80 1.39 -9.09
CA ASP A 243 9.98 0.95 -8.36
C ASP A 243 11.12 0.55 -9.31
N LYS A 244 12.20 1.34 -9.23
CA LYS A 244 13.45 1.21 -10.00
C LYS A 244 14.62 0.74 -9.14
N SER A 245 14.36 0.32 -7.90
CA SER A 245 15.37 -0.18 -6.98
C SER A 245 16.00 -1.47 -7.51
N ALA A 246 17.25 -1.71 -7.14
CA ALA A 246 17.90 -3.00 -7.39
C ALA A 246 17.22 -4.13 -6.59
N GLU A 247 16.60 -3.80 -5.46
CA GLU A 247 15.88 -4.73 -4.58
C GLU A 247 14.71 -5.40 -5.29
N LYS A 248 13.97 -4.68 -6.14
CA LYS A 248 12.89 -5.26 -6.95
C LYS A 248 13.34 -6.48 -7.77
N ALA A 249 14.53 -6.42 -8.37
CA ALA A 249 15.06 -7.55 -9.14
C ALA A 249 15.42 -8.74 -8.22
N ILE A 250 15.88 -8.46 -7.00
CA ILE A 250 16.12 -9.49 -5.98
C ILE A 250 14.79 -10.12 -5.58
N VAL A 251 13.76 -9.33 -5.22
CA VAL A 251 12.41 -9.82 -4.91
C VAL A 251 11.86 -10.71 -6.03
N ALA A 252 12.03 -10.30 -7.30
CA ALA A 252 11.62 -11.11 -8.46
C ALA A 252 12.30 -12.48 -8.51
N GLY A 253 13.62 -12.53 -8.28
CA GLY A 253 14.36 -13.79 -8.22
C GLY A 253 14.01 -14.65 -6.98
N ARG A 254 13.77 -14.00 -5.84
CA ARG A 254 13.40 -14.66 -4.58
C ARG A 254 12.02 -15.30 -4.66
N THR A 255 11.02 -14.56 -5.16
CA THR A 255 9.68 -15.11 -5.42
C THR A 255 9.77 -16.30 -6.39
N GLN A 256 10.45 -16.14 -7.53
CA GLN A 256 10.64 -17.25 -8.47
C GLN A 256 11.26 -18.51 -7.80
N LYS A 257 12.30 -18.35 -6.97
CA LYS A 257 12.94 -19.46 -6.26
C LYS A 257 11.97 -20.14 -5.27
N LEU A 258 11.21 -19.35 -4.53
CA LEU A 258 10.30 -19.86 -3.49
C LEU A 258 9.05 -20.52 -4.07
N PHE A 259 8.72 -20.27 -5.35
CA PHE A 259 7.50 -20.79 -5.96
C PHE A 259 7.39 -22.31 -5.92
N GLU A 260 8.48 -23.04 -6.17
CA GLU A 260 8.49 -24.50 -6.12
C GLU A 260 8.16 -25.02 -4.71
N ASP A 261 8.76 -24.42 -3.69
CA ASP A 261 8.50 -24.76 -2.29
C ASP A 261 7.04 -24.44 -1.91
N LEU A 262 6.54 -23.26 -2.29
CA LEU A 262 5.16 -22.86 -2.03
C LEU A 262 4.13 -23.79 -2.68
N VAL A 263 4.40 -24.28 -3.89
CA VAL A 263 3.56 -25.27 -4.58
C VAL A 263 3.63 -26.62 -3.88
N ALA A 264 4.82 -27.04 -3.43
CA ALA A 264 4.98 -28.29 -2.67
C ALA A 264 4.21 -28.27 -1.34
N GLU A 265 4.13 -27.10 -0.70
CA GLU A 265 3.34 -26.84 0.50
C GLU A 265 1.86 -26.51 0.20
N GLU A 266 1.42 -26.60 -1.06
CA GLU A 266 0.05 -26.31 -1.50
C GLU A 266 -0.46 -24.91 -1.10
N PHE A 267 0.45 -23.95 -0.90
CA PHE A 267 0.15 -22.64 -0.32
C PHE A 267 -0.52 -22.72 1.06
N MET A 268 -0.15 -23.71 1.88
CA MET A 268 -0.65 -23.91 3.24
C MET A 268 0.47 -24.19 4.26
N PRO A 269 0.52 -23.48 5.41
CA PRO A 269 1.41 -23.82 6.49
C PRO A 269 0.88 -25.07 7.22
N GLU A 270 1.80 -25.90 7.70
CA GLU A 270 1.47 -27.09 8.47
C GLU A 270 0.70 -26.76 9.76
N GLN A 271 1.06 -25.64 10.41
CA GLN A 271 0.39 -25.12 11.59
C GLN A 271 -0.46 -23.91 11.25
N ARG A 272 -1.62 -23.77 11.88
CA ARG A 272 -2.43 -22.57 11.72
C ARG A 272 -1.68 -21.40 12.35
N VAL A 273 -1.20 -20.50 11.51
CA VAL A 273 -0.55 -19.25 11.93
C VAL A 273 -1.60 -18.23 12.40
N HIS A 274 -2.83 -18.31 11.87
CA HIS A 274 -3.92 -17.40 12.23
C HIS A 274 -5.27 -18.09 12.43
N GLU A 275 -6.04 -17.59 13.40
CA GLU A 275 -7.48 -17.89 13.52
C GLU A 275 -8.23 -17.03 12.50
N SER A 276 -8.59 -17.63 11.35
CA SER A 276 -9.44 -16.99 10.35
C SER A 276 -10.79 -17.71 10.26
N PRO A 277 -11.91 -16.97 10.14
CA PRO A 277 -13.23 -17.55 9.91
C PRO A 277 -13.35 -18.17 8.50
N ALA A 278 -12.45 -17.81 7.58
CA ALA A 278 -12.44 -18.35 6.22
C ALA A 278 -12.13 -19.85 6.20
N SER A 279 -12.75 -20.58 5.26
CA SER A 279 -12.45 -22.00 5.06
C SER A 279 -10.99 -22.19 4.60
N ARG A 280 -10.40 -23.37 4.86
CA ARG A 280 -9.02 -23.67 4.43
C ARG A 280 -8.79 -23.42 2.94
N LEU A 281 -9.73 -23.83 2.09
CA LEU A 281 -9.64 -23.63 0.64
C LEU A 281 -9.65 -22.14 0.27
N GLN A 282 -10.43 -21.33 1.00
CA GLN A 282 -10.47 -19.88 0.78
C GLN A 282 -9.15 -19.23 1.18
N GLN A 283 -8.56 -19.64 2.31
CA GLN A 283 -7.25 -19.15 2.75
C GLN A 283 -6.16 -19.48 1.71
N MET A 284 -6.11 -20.72 1.22
CA MET A 284 -5.22 -21.14 0.13
C MET A 284 -5.39 -20.27 -1.11
N ALA A 285 -6.64 -20.09 -1.56
CA ALA A 285 -6.94 -19.33 -2.76
C ALA A 285 -6.52 -17.86 -2.62
N GLN A 286 -6.72 -17.26 -1.43
CA GLN A 286 -6.30 -15.88 -1.16
C GLN A 286 -4.78 -15.75 -1.17
N VAL A 287 -4.06 -16.67 -0.51
CA VAL A 287 -2.60 -16.67 -0.44
C VAL A 287 -1.99 -16.89 -1.83
N LEU A 288 -2.49 -17.87 -2.58
CA LEU A 288 -2.10 -18.11 -3.97
C LEU A 288 -2.38 -16.87 -4.83
N HIS A 289 -3.57 -16.28 -4.73
CA HIS A 289 -3.95 -15.11 -5.51
C HIS A 289 -3.05 -13.90 -5.19
N GLY A 290 -2.78 -13.63 -3.91
CA GLY A 290 -1.91 -12.53 -3.49
C GLY A 290 -0.47 -12.72 -3.97
N TYR A 291 0.08 -13.92 -3.76
CA TYR A 291 1.40 -14.28 -4.24
C TYR A 291 1.50 -14.17 -5.78
N TRP A 292 0.56 -14.78 -6.50
CA TRP A 292 0.52 -14.76 -7.96
C TRP A 292 0.40 -13.34 -8.51
N THR A 293 -0.41 -12.49 -7.86
CA THR A 293 -0.55 -11.09 -8.22
C THR A 293 0.80 -10.39 -8.21
N VAL A 294 1.56 -10.48 -7.11
CA VAL A 294 2.87 -9.84 -7.02
C VAL A 294 3.86 -10.46 -8.00
N TRP A 295 3.88 -11.78 -8.11
CA TRP A 295 4.74 -12.49 -9.05
C TRP A 295 4.51 -12.05 -10.50
N ALA A 296 3.25 -11.95 -10.95
CA ALA A 296 2.91 -11.53 -12.30
C ALA A 296 3.32 -10.07 -12.60
N LEU A 297 3.34 -9.20 -11.58
CA LEU A 297 3.83 -7.82 -11.73
C LEU A 297 5.35 -7.74 -11.84
N LEU A 298 6.07 -8.69 -11.25
CA LEU A 298 7.53 -8.78 -11.32
C LEU A 298 8.02 -9.49 -12.59
N HIS A 299 7.18 -10.36 -13.17
CA HIS A 299 7.47 -11.14 -14.36
C HIS A 299 6.46 -10.82 -15.47
N PRO A 300 6.45 -9.58 -16.00
CA PRO A 300 5.52 -9.21 -17.05
C PRO A 300 5.73 -10.11 -18.26
N TRP A 301 4.63 -10.62 -18.80
CA TRP A 301 4.67 -11.38 -20.04
C TRP A 301 5.04 -10.43 -21.18
N GLU A 302 6.25 -10.57 -21.70
CA GLU A 302 6.62 -9.96 -22.98
C GLU A 302 6.17 -10.92 -24.09
N PRO A 303 5.19 -10.54 -24.93
CA PRO A 303 4.93 -11.28 -26.15
C PRO A 303 6.23 -11.35 -26.93
N GLN A 304 6.71 -12.57 -27.21
CA GLN A 304 7.76 -12.72 -28.19
C GLN A 304 7.24 -12.11 -29.49
N GLU A 305 7.91 -11.08 -29.98
CA GLU A 305 7.72 -10.67 -31.37
C GLU A 305 7.93 -11.95 -32.19
N GLU A 306 6.87 -12.43 -32.85
CA GLU A 306 6.98 -13.48 -33.84
C GLU A 306 7.87 -12.92 -34.95
N GLY A 307 9.19 -13.05 -34.77
CA GLY A 307 10.14 -12.86 -35.85
C GLY A 307 9.65 -13.73 -36.98
N GLU A 308 9.50 -13.14 -38.16
CA GLU A 308 9.03 -13.74 -39.41
C GLU A 308 9.65 -15.13 -39.62
N GLY A 309 9.04 -16.13 -39.00
CA GLY A 309 9.43 -17.52 -39.04
C GLY A 309 8.71 -18.12 -40.21
N GLU A 310 9.47 -18.67 -41.15
CA GLU A 310 9.00 -19.37 -42.34
C GLU A 310 7.72 -20.19 -42.07
N PRO A 311 6.76 -20.22 -43.02
CA PRO A 311 5.48 -20.86 -42.81
C PRO A 311 5.69 -22.30 -42.38
N ARG A 312 5.30 -22.62 -41.14
CA ARG A 312 5.24 -23.99 -40.64
C ARG A 312 4.35 -24.78 -41.60
N GLY A 313 4.96 -25.72 -42.31
CA GLY A 313 4.27 -26.61 -43.23
C GLY A 313 3.06 -27.25 -42.59
N ASP A 314 2.00 -27.35 -43.39
CA ASP A 314 0.65 -27.82 -43.04
C ASP A 314 0.63 -28.93 -41.97
N ALA A 315 -0.01 -28.64 -40.84
CA ALA A 315 -0.37 -29.65 -39.86
C ALA A 315 -1.39 -30.62 -40.51
N PRO A 316 -1.21 -31.94 -40.40
CA PRO A 316 -2.19 -32.88 -40.91
C PRO A 316 -3.49 -32.76 -40.12
N PRO A 317 -4.65 -32.93 -40.76
CA PRO A 317 -5.95 -32.75 -40.10
C PRO A 317 -6.16 -33.78 -38.97
N PRO A 318 -6.93 -33.41 -37.94
CA PRO A 318 -7.15 -34.27 -36.78
C PRO A 318 -7.88 -35.56 -37.16
N ALA A 319 -7.42 -36.68 -36.60
CA ALA A 319 -8.03 -37.99 -36.76
C ALA A 319 -9.44 -38.00 -36.14
N VAL A 320 -10.44 -38.31 -36.95
CA VAL A 320 -11.81 -38.57 -36.51
C VAL A 320 -11.84 -39.96 -35.87
N TYR A 321 -12.05 -40.02 -34.55
CA TYR A 321 -12.35 -41.28 -33.87
C TYR A 321 -13.85 -41.59 -34.01
N PRO A 322 -14.23 -42.78 -34.50
CA PRO A 322 -15.63 -43.19 -34.52
C PRO A 322 -16.10 -43.54 -33.09
N LEU A 323 -17.33 -43.11 -32.77
CA LEU A 323 -18.07 -43.42 -31.55
C LEU A 323 -18.37 -44.92 -31.40
#